data_AF-A0A1G1IR58-F1
#
_entry.id   AF-A0A1G1IR58-F1
#
_cell.length_a   1.000
_cell.length_b   1.000
_cell.length_c   1.000
_cell.angle_alpha   90.00
_cell.angle_beta   90.00
_cell.angle_gamma   90.00
#
_symmetry.space_group_name_H-M   'P 1'
#
loop_
_entity.id
_entity.type
_entity.pdbx_description
1 polymer ?
#
loop_
_entity_poly.entity_id
_entity_poly.type
_entity_poly.pdbx_seq_one_letter_code
_entity_poly.pdbx_strand_id
1 'polypeptide(L)' 'MNAQAMSMDERIFVASHLRSQLTRLQHVLDVVEEKNEVECDFTHESIKEIEIKLRQLRKLCAN' A
#
# COMPACT_ATOMS: atom_id res chain seq x y z
N MET A 1 7.01 5.13 26.95
CA MET A 1 7.32 3.76 26.53
C MET A 1 8.26 3.87 25.34
N ASN A 2 9.47 3.31 25.45
CA ASN A 2 10.49 3.40 24.41
C ASN A 2 10.03 2.61 23.17
N ALA A 3 9.98 3.26 22.00
CA ALA A 3 9.83 2.54 20.74
C ALA A 3 11.04 1.62 20.57
N GLN A 4 10.82 0.31 20.65
CA GLN A 4 11.84 -0.69 20.38
C GLN A 4 12.28 -0.49 18.92
N ALA A 5 13.59 -0.36 18.68
CA ALA A 5 14.08 -0.10 17.34
C ALA A 5 13.77 -1.30 16.42
N MET A 6 12.99 -1.04 15.35
CA MET A 6 12.66 -2.03 14.33
C MET A 6 13.93 -2.69 13.77
N SER A 7 13.94 -4.01 13.74
CA SER A 7 15.02 -4.83 13.19
C SER A 7 15.22 -4.55 11.69
N MET A 8 16.38 -4.96 11.17
CA MET A 8 16.69 -4.79 9.75
C MET A 8 15.70 -5.54 8.85
N ASP A 9 15.30 -6.76 9.24
CA ASP A 9 14.35 -7.58 8.48
C ASP A 9 12.96 -6.95 8.46
N GLU A 10 12.50 -6.41 9.58
CA GLU A 10 11.23 -5.67 9.64
C GLU A 10 11.28 -4.43 8.74
N ARG A 11 12.40 -3.68 8.71
CA ARG A 11 12.54 -2.52 7.81
C ARG A 11 12.48 -2.93 6.35
N ILE A 12 13.15 -4.03 5.97
CA ILE A 12 13.14 -4.55 4.61
C ILE A 12 11.73 -5.01 4.21
N PHE A 13 11.03 -5.70 5.12
CA PHE A 13 9.65 -6.12 4.92
C PHE A 13 8.73 -4.92 4.70
N VAL A 14 8.76 -3.93 5.59
CA VAL A 14 7.95 -2.70 5.49
C VAL A 14 8.24 -1.97 4.18
N ALA A 15 9.52 -1.78 3.83
CA ALA A 15 9.90 -1.12 2.59
C ALA A 15 9.42 -1.88 1.35
N SER A 16 9.54 -3.20 1.34
CA SER A 16 9.06 -4.05 0.24
C SER A 16 7.54 -4.00 0.10
N HIS A 17 6.82 -4.04 1.23
CA HIS A 17 5.37 -3.94 1.26
C HIS A 17 4.89 -2.58 0.71
N LEU A 18 5.50 -1.48 1.14
CA LEU A 18 5.18 -0.14 0.67
C LEU A 18 5.48 0.02 -0.83
N ARG A 19 6.61 -0.50 -1.32
CA ARG A 19 6.93 -0.50 -2.76
C ARG A 19 5.86 -1.24 -3.57
N SER A 20 5.38 -2.38 -3.08
CA SER A 20 4.30 -3.11 -3.74
C SER A 20 3.00 -2.29 -3.82
N GLN A 21 2.65 -1.54 -2.76
CA GLN A 21 1.47 -0.67 -2.80
C GLN A 21 1.68 0.50 -3.78
N LEU A 22 2.88 1.07 -3.85
CA LEU A 22 3.22 2.12 -4.81
C LEU A 22 3.11 1.64 -6.26
N THR A 23 3.65 0.45 -6.58
CA THR A 23 3.50 -0.15 -7.92
C THR A 23 2.04 -0.36 -8.27
N ARG A 24 1.20 -0.79 -7.32
CA ARG A 24 -0.23 -0.98 -7.57
C ARG A 24 -0.97 0.34 -7.75
N LEU A 25 -0.64 1.39 -6.99
CA LEU A 25 -1.17 2.73 -7.20
C LEU A 25 -0.79 3.29 -8.57
N GLN A 26 0.45 3.08 -9.01
CA GLN A 26 0.88 3.47 -10.35
C GLN A 26 0.02 2.79 -11.42
N HIS A 27 -0.21 1.48 -11.30
CA HIS A 27 -1.04 0.76 -12.25
C HIS A 27 -2.51 1.25 -12.26
N VAL A 28 -3.05 1.60 -11.08
CA VAL A 28 -4.38 2.23 -11.00
C VAL A 28 -4.40 3.58 -11.72
N LEU A 29 -3.37 4.41 -11.53
CA LEU A 29 -3.23 5.68 -12.23
C LEU A 29 -3.16 5.48 -13.74
N ASP A 30 -2.32 4.55 -14.22
CA ASP A 30 -2.20 4.24 -15.64
C ASP A 30 -3.56 3.85 -16.23
N VAL A 31 -4.34 3.01 -15.54
CA VAL A 31 -5.70 2.62 -15.98
C VAL A 31 -6.66 3.80 -16.02
N VAL A 32 -6.61 4.70 -15.04
CA VAL A 32 -7.44 5.92 -15.01
C VAL A 32 -7.07 6.85 -16.16
N GLU A 33 -5.78 7.00 -16.45
CA GLU A 33 -5.28 7.82 -17.55
C GLU A 33 -5.63 7.22 -18.93
N GLU A 34 -5.53 5.90 -19.08
CA GLU A 34 -5.87 5.19 -20.32
C GLU A 34 -7.38 5.18 -20.60
N LYS A 35 -8.21 4.93 -19.59
CA LYS A 35 -9.67 4.84 -19.75
C LYS A 35 -10.37 6.19 -19.62
N ASN A 36 -9.67 7.21 -19.14
CA ASN A 36 -10.22 8.51 -18.79
C ASN A 36 -11.45 8.40 -17.84
N GLU A 37 -11.44 7.37 -16.98
CA GLU A 37 -12.55 7.00 -16.10
C GLU A 37 -12.00 6.63 -14.72
N VAL A 38 -12.42 7.38 -13.70
CA VAL A 38 -11.99 7.18 -12.31
C VAL A 38 -12.85 6.11 -11.62
N GLU A 39 -14.14 6.05 -11.96
CA GLU A 39 -15.13 5.17 -11.34
C GLU A 39 -15.28 3.84 -12.09
N CYS A 40 -14.17 3.11 -12.26
CA CYS A 40 -14.24 1.71 -12.69
C CYS A 40 -14.04 0.76 -11.52
N ASP A 41 -14.69 -0.41 -11.55
CA ASP A 41 -14.63 -1.43 -10.48
C ASP A 41 -13.19 -1.76 -10.10
N PHE A 42 -12.30 -1.86 -11.09
CA PHE A 42 -10.88 -2.11 -10.89
C PHE A 42 -10.20 -1.04 -10.02
N THR A 43 -10.47 0.24 -10.29
CA THR A 43 -9.90 1.37 -9.52
C THR A 43 -10.41 1.32 -8.08
N HIS A 44 -11.72 1.14 -7.90
CA HIS A 44 -12.33 1.09 -6.58
C HIS A 44 -11.81 -0.10 -5.74
N GLU A 45 -11.78 -1.30 -6.31
CA GLU A 45 -11.28 -2.51 -5.63
C GLU A 45 -9.80 -2.40 -5.28
N SER A 46 -8.99 -1.89 -6.22
CA SER A 46 -7.54 -1.73 -5.99
C SER A 46 -7.24 -0.73 -4.89
N ILE A 47 -7.92 0.43 -4.86
CA ILE A 47 -7.75 1.42 -3.79
C ILE A 47 -8.16 0.82 -2.44
N LYS A 48 -9.31 0.16 -2.38
CA LYS A 48 -9.80 -0.49 -1.15
C LYS A 48 -8.82 -1.54 -0.62
N GLU A 49 -8.25 -2.36 -1.51
CA GLU A 49 -7.22 -3.32 -1.13
C GLU A 49 -5.95 -2.65 -0.57
N ILE A 50 -5.47 -1.59 -1.22
CA ILE A 50 -4.29 -0.84 -0.77
C ILE A 50 -4.54 -0.26 0.62
N GLU A 51 -5.72 0.33 0.86
CA GLU A 51 -6.08 0.86 2.18
C GLU A 51 -6.07 -0.22 3.28
N ILE A 52 -6.63 -1.40 3.00
CA ILE A 52 -6.67 -2.50 3.97
C ILE A 52 -5.24 -2.94 4.32
N LYS A 53 -4.39 -3.10 3.30
CA LYS A 53 -2.98 -3.51 3.48
C LYS A 53 -2.17 -2.47 4.25
N LEU A 54 -2.34 -1.19 3.95
CA LEU A 54 -1.70 -0.10 4.70
C LEU A 54 -2.20 -0.03 6.16
N ARG A 55 -3.49 -0.27 6.41
CA ARG A 55 -4.02 -0.36 7.78
C ARG A 55 -3.40 -1.53 8.55
N GLN A 56 -3.21 -2.69 7.91
CA GLN A 56 -2.55 -3.84 8.52
C GLN A 56 -1.07 -3.54 8.81
N LEU A 57 -0.36 -2.94 7.85
CA LEU A 57 1.04 -2.56 8.03
C LEU A 57 1.21 -1.56 9.19
N ARG A 58 0.32 -0.57 9.30
CA ARG A 58 0.32 0.38 10.42
C ARG A 58 0.16 -0.30 11.77
N LYS A 59 -0.71 -1.31 11.87
CA LYS A 59 -0.85 -2.11 13.10
C LYS A 59 0.42 -2.87 13.42
N LEU A 60 1.08 -3.44 12.40
CA LEU A 60 2.35 -4.15 12.56
C LEU A 60 3.47 -3.23 13.03
N CYS A 61 3.54 -1.99 12.52
CA CYS A 61 4.55 -1.01 12.93
C CYS A 61 4.28 -0.35 14.30
N ALA A 62 3.06 -0.49 14.84
CA ALA A 62 2.66 0.06 16.13
C ALA A 62 2.80 -0.94 17.28
N ASN A 63 3.01 -2.22 16.95
CA ASN A 63 3.32 -3.31 17.88
C ASN A 63 4.83 -3.45 18.02
#